data_AF-A0A0D0GN32-F1
#
_entry.id   AF-A0A0D0GN32-F1
#
_cell.length_a   1.000
_cell.length_b   1.000
_cell.length_c   1.000
_cell.angle_alpha   90.00
_cell.angle_beta   90.00
_cell.angle_gamma   90.00
#
_symmetry.space_group_name_H-M   'P 1'
#
loop_
_entity.id
_entity.type
_entity.pdbx_description
1 polymer ?
#
loop_
_entity_poly.entity_id
_entity_poly.type
_entity_poly.pdbx_seq_one_letter_code
_entity_poly.pdbx_strand_id
1 'polypeptide(L)'
;MPNNERGATYKGNKVFIYVYNWKSGNLKLPIIKGNQVLKASFLNLEEKLLWKQLGDSLNFVAPIKAVPIATIIELTMEKKVSASFSAFNNSIFNDPAYGTKIKTEPIKINEWKNNQKEIDLGKVENVTGLGLSANDDRIKISVSVNGKEWQNLDLSGHNRNEISLTTFIAGAHVLGCNIRYIRLHILDRLADLKVDIYSK
;
A
#
# COMPACT_ATOMS: atom_id res chain seq x y z
N MET A 1 7.01 -14.84 -6.45
CA MET A 1 7.25 -13.38 -6.55
C MET A 1 5.91 -12.71 -6.76
N PRO A 2 5.67 -11.53 -6.19
CA PRO A 2 4.43 -10.80 -6.45
C PRO A 2 4.48 -10.29 -7.87
N ASN A 3 3.33 -10.37 -8.51
CA ASN A 3 3.10 -10.05 -9.91
C ASN A 3 3.10 -8.53 -10.20
N ASN A 4 3.85 -7.74 -9.43
CA ASN A 4 3.95 -6.29 -9.66
C ASN A 4 4.90 -6.06 -10.84
N GLU A 5 4.35 -6.12 -12.04
CA GLU A 5 5.05 -5.88 -13.31
C GLU A 5 5.55 -4.43 -13.46
N ARG A 6 5.19 -3.56 -12.52
CA ARG A 6 5.56 -2.14 -12.49
C ARG A 6 5.50 -1.53 -11.08
N GLY A 7 6.18 -0.40 -10.91
CA GLY A 7 6.08 0.51 -9.77
C GLY A 7 6.09 1.97 -10.22
N ALA A 8 5.73 2.91 -9.35
CA ALA A 8 5.79 4.33 -9.66
C ALA A 8 6.21 5.18 -8.46
N THR A 9 6.92 6.28 -8.72
CA THR A 9 7.21 7.36 -7.77
C THR A 9 7.04 8.70 -8.46
N TYR A 10 7.05 9.81 -7.71
CA TYR A 10 6.92 11.15 -8.27
C TYR A 10 7.74 12.18 -7.50
N LYS A 11 8.11 13.27 -8.18
CA LYS A 11 8.77 14.44 -7.60
C LYS A 11 8.31 15.71 -8.32
N GLY A 12 7.61 16.59 -7.61
CA GLY A 12 7.08 17.82 -8.21
C GLY A 12 6.06 17.52 -9.32
N ASN A 13 6.36 17.93 -10.55
CA ASN A 13 5.53 17.65 -11.73
C ASN A 13 6.05 16.45 -12.56
N LYS A 14 6.96 15.63 -12.03
CA LYS A 14 7.47 14.45 -12.71
C LYS A 14 6.95 13.17 -12.06
N VAL A 15 6.53 12.21 -12.89
CA VAL A 15 6.21 10.83 -12.48
C VAL A 15 7.22 9.88 -13.12
N PHE A 16 7.74 8.95 -12.35
CA PHE A 16 8.67 7.92 -12.81
C PHE A 16 7.99 6.56 -12.68
N ILE A 17 7.85 5.86 -13.78
CA ILE A 17 7.25 4.53 -13.84
C ILE A 17 8.35 3.52 -14.10
N TYR A 18 8.53 2.58 -13.20
CA TYR A 18 9.42 1.45 -13.33
C TYR A 18 8.63 0.30 -13.94
N VAL A 19 9.06 -0.20 -15.10
CA VAL A 19 8.44 -1.34 -15.79
C VAL A 19 9.43 -2.50 -15.73
N TYR A 20 9.09 -3.52 -14.95
CA TYR A 20 9.92 -4.71 -14.73
C TYR A 20 9.65 -5.79 -15.79
N ASN A 21 8.44 -5.80 -16.38
CA ASN A 21 8.07 -6.76 -17.41
C ASN A 21 7.05 -6.16 -18.39
N TRP A 22 7.32 -6.28 -19.70
CA TRP A 22 6.44 -5.86 -20.79
C TRP A 22 5.65 -7.03 -21.39
N LYS A 23 4.79 -7.69 -20.60
CA LYS A 23 4.11 -8.97 -20.97
C LYS A 23 3.34 -8.97 -22.30
N SER A 24 3.00 -7.82 -22.87
CA SER A 24 2.25 -7.69 -24.14
C SER A 24 2.85 -6.67 -25.11
N GLY A 25 4.12 -6.29 -24.91
CA GLY A 25 4.78 -5.25 -25.69
C GLY A 25 4.17 -3.85 -25.51
N ASN A 26 3.20 -3.69 -24.60
CA ASN A 26 2.56 -2.42 -24.30
C ASN A 26 2.29 -2.30 -22.80
N LEU A 27 2.27 -1.07 -22.32
CA LEU A 27 1.87 -0.72 -20.97
C LEU A 27 0.68 0.24 -21.06
N LYS A 28 -0.41 -0.11 -20.38
CA LYS A 28 -1.60 0.73 -20.27
C LYS A 28 -1.73 1.24 -18.83
N LEU A 29 -1.77 2.55 -18.67
CA LEU A 29 -1.95 3.22 -17.37
C LEU A 29 -3.17 4.13 -17.41
N PRO A 30 -3.90 4.33 -16.31
CA PRO A 30 -4.92 5.36 -16.24
C PRO A 30 -4.30 6.76 -16.36
N ILE A 31 -5.08 7.73 -16.81
CA ILE A 31 -4.73 9.14 -16.70
C ILE A 31 -4.81 9.63 -15.25
N ILE A 32 -4.09 10.69 -14.92
CA ILE A 32 -4.21 11.39 -13.64
C ILE A 32 -5.32 12.42 -13.79
N LYS A 33 -6.51 12.18 -13.21
CA LYS A 33 -7.63 13.12 -13.34
C LYS A 33 -7.22 14.52 -12.85
N GLY A 34 -7.56 15.55 -13.64
CA GLY A 34 -7.22 16.94 -13.34
C GLY A 34 -5.77 17.33 -13.62
N ASN A 35 -4.97 16.44 -14.21
CA ASN A 35 -3.59 16.72 -14.63
C ASN A 35 -3.29 16.10 -16.01
N GLN A 36 -2.53 16.81 -16.85
CA GLN A 36 -2.21 16.38 -18.20
C GLN A 36 -0.74 15.97 -18.32
N VAL A 37 -0.47 14.89 -19.06
CA VAL A 37 0.92 14.54 -19.45
C VAL A 37 1.33 15.42 -20.62
N LEU A 38 2.34 16.26 -20.43
CA LEU A 38 2.91 17.11 -21.49
C LEU A 38 3.98 16.39 -22.29
N LYS A 39 4.76 15.53 -21.62
CA LYS A 39 5.88 14.80 -22.23
C LYS A 39 6.01 13.43 -21.58
N ALA A 40 6.36 12.43 -22.37
CA ALA A 40 6.86 11.17 -21.87
C ALA A 40 8.13 10.76 -22.64
N SER A 41 9.10 10.20 -21.93
CA SER A 41 10.34 9.66 -22.51
C SER A 41 10.86 8.50 -21.66
N PHE A 42 11.67 7.63 -22.26
CA PHE A 42 12.50 6.75 -21.45
C PHE A 42 13.57 7.58 -20.75
N LEU A 43 13.85 7.25 -19.48
CA LEU A 43 14.90 7.90 -18.70
C LEU A 43 16.24 7.16 -18.84
N ASN A 44 16.19 5.84 -19.02
CA ASN A 44 17.36 4.97 -19.05
C ASN A 44 17.57 4.25 -20.39
N LEU A 45 16.95 4.76 -21.46
CA LEU A 45 17.12 4.29 -22.83
C LEU A 45 17.27 5.50 -23.75
N GLU A 46 18.11 5.37 -24.77
CA GLU A 46 18.30 6.41 -25.81
C GLU A 46 17.18 6.40 -26.86
N GLU A 47 16.41 5.31 -26.90
CA GLU A 47 15.26 5.16 -27.78
C GLU A 47 14.16 6.19 -27.46
N LYS A 48 13.45 6.65 -28.50
CA LYS A 48 12.26 7.47 -28.34
C LYS A 48 11.08 6.62 -27.87
N LEU A 49 10.52 6.97 -26.72
CA LEU A 49 9.28 6.37 -26.21
C LEU A 49 8.10 6.69 -27.13
N LEU A 50 7.45 5.65 -27.66
CA LEU A 50 6.17 5.75 -28.35
C LEU A 50 5.03 5.65 -27.33
N TRP A 51 4.17 6.67 -27.31
CA TRP A 51 3.02 6.69 -26.42
C TRP A 51 1.87 7.51 -27.00
N LYS A 52 0.65 7.21 -26.54
CA LYS A 52 -0.56 7.95 -26.90
C LYS A 52 -1.58 7.89 -25.78
N GLN A 53 -2.37 8.96 -25.64
CA GLN A 53 -3.56 8.95 -24.82
C GLN A 53 -4.76 8.45 -25.65
N LEU A 54 -5.50 7.47 -25.12
CA LEU A 54 -6.75 6.94 -25.69
C LEU A 54 -7.81 6.96 -24.59
N GLY A 55 -8.72 7.93 -24.65
CA GLY A 55 -9.71 8.17 -23.60
C GLY A 55 -9.05 8.39 -22.23
N ASP A 56 -9.44 7.59 -21.24
CA ASP A 56 -8.94 7.63 -19.87
C ASP A 56 -7.66 6.81 -19.65
N SER A 57 -6.91 6.51 -20.71
CA SER A 57 -5.71 5.68 -20.60
C SER A 57 -4.53 6.23 -21.41
N LEU A 58 -3.36 6.19 -20.79
CA LEU A 58 -2.06 6.36 -21.42
C LEU A 58 -1.57 4.98 -21.88
N ASN A 59 -1.20 4.87 -23.15
CA ASN A 59 -0.68 3.63 -23.73
C ASN A 59 0.76 3.89 -24.16
N PHE A 60 1.67 3.06 -23.68
CA PHE A 60 3.11 3.10 -23.97
C PHE A 60 3.48 1.82 -24.70
N VAL A 61 4.36 1.92 -25.69
CA VAL A 61 4.92 0.77 -26.40
C VAL A 61 6.25 0.39 -25.73
N ALA A 62 6.52 -0.92 -25.66
CA ALA A 62 7.79 -1.43 -25.16
C ALA A 62 8.95 -0.91 -26.01
N PRO A 63 10.13 -0.73 -25.41
CA PRO A 63 11.33 -0.47 -26.18
C PRO A 63 11.71 -1.69 -27.02
N ILE A 64 12.47 -1.48 -28.10
CA ILE A 64 13.02 -2.56 -28.92
C ILE A 64 13.92 -3.46 -28.05
N LYS A 65 14.67 -2.86 -27.13
CA LYS A 65 15.55 -3.56 -26.19
C LYS A 65 15.28 -3.12 -24.76
N ALA A 66 14.57 -3.95 -24.01
CA ALA A 66 14.34 -3.73 -22.58
C ALA A 66 15.66 -3.88 -21.78
N VAL A 67 15.78 -3.08 -20.72
CA VAL A 67 16.89 -3.18 -19.75
C VAL A 67 16.63 -4.35 -18.79
N PRO A 68 17.64 -5.16 -18.39
CA PRO A 68 17.43 -6.34 -17.55
C PRO A 68 16.81 -6.08 -16.17
N ILE A 69 16.94 -4.87 -15.63
CA ILE A 69 16.46 -4.52 -14.28
C ILE A 69 15.07 -3.89 -14.37
N ALA A 70 14.95 -2.76 -15.04
CA ALA A 70 13.69 -2.06 -15.27
C ALA A 70 13.83 -1.08 -16.43
N THR A 71 12.78 -0.91 -17.22
CA THR A 71 12.62 0.25 -18.10
C THR A 71 12.00 1.39 -17.29
N ILE A 72 12.57 2.59 -17.33
CA ILE A 72 12.04 3.75 -16.59
C ILE A 72 11.42 4.73 -17.57
N ILE A 73 10.12 4.99 -17.41
CA ILE A 73 9.40 6.03 -18.15
C ILE A 73 9.31 7.26 -17.25
N GLU A 74 9.80 8.40 -17.73
CA GLU A 74 9.57 9.71 -17.11
C GLU A 74 8.38 10.39 -17.80
N LEU A 75 7.36 10.75 -17.00
CA LEU A 75 6.27 11.63 -17.42
C LEU A 75 6.51 13.03 -16.85
N THR A 76 6.43 14.04 -17.70
CA THR A 76 6.32 15.45 -17.27
C THR A 76 4.87 15.86 -17.32
N MET A 77 4.34 16.23 -16.16
CA MET A 77 2.97 16.66 -15.96
C MET A 77 2.84 18.18 -16.09
N GLU A 78 1.65 18.65 -16.47
CA GLU A 78 1.31 20.07 -16.53
C GLU A 78 1.34 20.69 -15.13
N LYS A 79 0.75 20.01 -14.15
CA LYS A 79 0.68 20.47 -12.75
C LYS A 79 1.52 19.57 -11.86
N LYS A 80 1.89 20.08 -10.67
CA LYS A 80 2.48 19.24 -9.63
C LYS A 80 1.56 18.06 -9.35
N VAL A 81 2.17 16.88 -9.21
CA VAL A 81 1.45 15.65 -8.89
C VAL A 81 1.04 15.73 -7.43
N SER A 82 -0.27 15.85 -7.18
CA SER A 82 -0.82 15.66 -5.84
C SER A 82 -0.83 14.17 -5.53
N ALA A 83 -0.42 13.79 -4.32
CA ALA A 83 -0.28 12.40 -3.86
C ALA A 83 -1.58 11.58 -3.93
N SER A 84 -2.73 12.20 -4.23
CA SER A 84 -4.04 11.57 -4.32
C SER A 84 -4.23 10.84 -5.66
N PHE A 85 -3.34 9.90 -5.97
CA PHE A 85 -3.74 8.84 -6.88
C PHE A 85 -4.78 8.03 -6.12
N SER A 86 -6.00 7.96 -6.64
CA SER A 86 -6.92 6.89 -6.28
C SER A 86 -6.22 5.59 -6.67
N ALA A 87 -5.49 5.01 -5.72
CA ALA A 87 -4.97 3.66 -5.82
C ALA A 87 -6.16 2.82 -6.27
N PHE A 88 -5.99 2.07 -7.35
CA PHE A 88 -6.87 0.94 -7.61
C PHE A 88 -7.05 0.19 -6.27
N ASN A 89 -8.27 -0.26 -5.97
CA ASN A 89 -8.65 -1.06 -4.79
C ASN A 89 -7.90 -2.41 -4.71
N ASN A 90 -6.61 -2.43 -4.95
CA ASN A 90 -5.73 -3.53 -4.69
C ASN A 90 -5.21 -3.33 -3.27
N SER A 91 -5.47 -4.34 -2.44
CA SER A 91 -4.92 -4.43 -1.10
C SER A 91 -3.44 -4.08 -1.08
N ILE A 92 -2.99 -3.23 -0.15
CA ILE A 92 -1.57 -2.98 0.10
C ILE A 92 -0.86 -4.27 0.51
N PHE A 93 -1.59 -5.24 1.07
CA PHE A 93 -1.08 -6.56 1.44
C PHE A 93 -0.86 -7.49 0.25
N ASN A 94 -1.22 -7.08 -0.97
CA ASN A 94 -0.76 -7.77 -2.19
C ASN A 94 0.74 -7.53 -2.45
N ASP A 95 1.36 -6.55 -1.79
CA ASP A 95 2.80 -6.33 -1.81
C ASP A 95 3.50 -7.35 -0.89
N PRO A 96 4.54 -8.07 -1.38
CA PRO A 96 5.23 -9.12 -0.62
C PRO A 96 5.94 -8.58 0.62
N ALA A 97 6.19 -7.28 0.67
CA ALA A 97 6.85 -6.66 1.79
C ALA A 97 6.00 -6.76 3.06
N TYR A 98 4.68 -6.99 2.92
CA TYR A 98 3.76 -7.29 4.01
C TYR A 98 3.67 -8.79 4.37
N GLY A 99 4.37 -9.69 3.68
CA GLY A 99 4.41 -11.10 4.05
C GLY A 99 3.07 -11.84 3.87
N THR A 100 2.81 -12.84 4.69
CA THR A 100 1.63 -13.71 4.57
C THR A 100 0.61 -13.43 5.68
N LYS A 101 -0.66 -13.74 5.41
CA LYS A 101 -1.71 -13.69 6.43
C LYS A 101 -1.50 -14.82 7.43
N ILE A 102 -1.26 -14.47 8.69
CA ILE A 102 -1.01 -15.44 9.76
C ILE A 102 -2.24 -15.74 10.60
N LYS A 103 -3.22 -14.82 10.64
CA LYS A 103 -4.43 -14.98 11.44
C LYS A 103 -5.60 -14.18 10.86
N THR A 104 -6.80 -14.73 10.96
CA THR A 104 -8.07 -14.03 10.76
C THR A 104 -8.87 -14.16 12.04
N GLU A 105 -9.16 -13.04 12.70
CA GLU A 105 -9.96 -12.99 13.92
C GLU A 105 -11.32 -12.36 13.61
N PRO A 106 -12.41 -13.16 13.54
CA PRO A 106 -13.76 -12.62 13.59
C PRO A 106 -14.08 -12.19 15.02
N ILE A 107 -14.60 -10.98 15.19
CA ILE A 107 -14.97 -10.40 16.48
C ILE A 107 -16.44 -10.06 16.39
N LYS A 108 -17.26 -10.79 17.14
CA LYS A 108 -18.69 -10.50 17.24
C LYS A 108 -18.95 -9.37 18.22
N ILE A 109 -20.08 -8.68 18.03
CA ILE A 109 -20.53 -7.56 18.87
C ILE A 109 -20.51 -7.87 20.38
N ASN A 110 -20.76 -9.12 20.78
CA ASN A 110 -20.82 -9.56 22.17
C ASN A 110 -19.47 -9.96 22.78
N GLU A 111 -18.38 -9.97 21.99
CA GLU A 111 -17.04 -10.31 22.46
C GLU A 111 -16.24 -9.12 22.98
N TRP A 112 -16.73 -7.91 22.72
CA TRP A 112 -16.16 -6.68 23.25
C TRP A 112 -16.45 -6.56 24.74
N LYS A 113 -15.42 -6.25 25.53
CA LYS A 113 -15.52 -5.99 26.96
C LYS A 113 -15.04 -4.58 27.23
N ASN A 114 -15.88 -3.73 27.83
CA ASN A 114 -15.56 -2.32 28.08
C ASN A 114 -15.02 -1.61 26.81
N ASN A 115 -15.69 -1.84 25.67
CA ASN A 115 -15.28 -1.31 24.36
C ASN A 115 -13.89 -1.76 23.87
N GLN A 116 -13.36 -2.85 24.43
CA GLN A 116 -12.05 -3.40 24.08
C GLN A 116 -12.14 -4.86 23.64
N LYS A 117 -11.26 -5.22 22.72
CA LYS A 117 -10.96 -6.61 22.35
C LYS A 117 -9.46 -6.76 22.24
N GLU A 118 -8.93 -7.76 22.93
CA GLU A 118 -7.54 -8.16 22.81
C GLU A 118 -7.43 -9.44 21.99
N ILE A 119 -6.43 -9.46 21.11
CA ILE A 119 -6.07 -10.61 20.27
C ILE A 119 -4.65 -11.01 20.67
N ASP A 120 -4.50 -12.23 21.20
CA ASP A 120 -3.19 -12.86 21.41
C ASP A 120 -2.81 -13.67 20.15
N LEU A 121 -1.59 -13.47 19.67
CA LEU A 121 -0.99 -14.24 18.57
C LEU A 121 -0.37 -15.55 19.05
N GLY A 122 -0.25 -15.77 20.36
CA GLY A 122 0.34 -16.94 20.99
C GLY A 122 1.86 -16.89 21.08
N LYS A 123 2.51 -16.19 20.16
CA LYS A 123 3.96 -15.91 20.16
C LYS A 123 4.24 -14.51 19.60
N VAL A 124 5.47 -14.04 19.77
CA VAL A 124 5.91 -12.78 19.16
C VAL A 124 6.12 -13.00 17.67
N GLU A 125 5.47 -12.18 16.85
CA GLU A 125 5.52 -12.19 15.38
C GLU A 125 5.99 -10.83 14.86
N ASN A 126 6.65 -10.81 13.70
CA ASN A 126 6.99 -9.56 13.01
C ASN A 126 5.81 -9.10 12.15
N VAL A 127 4.80 -8.54 12.80
CA VAL A 127 3.55 -8.16 12.14
C VAL A 127 3.78 -6.91 11.30
N THR A 128 3.46 -7.01 10.02
CA THR A 128 3.69 -5.99 8.98
C THR A 128 2.43 -5.17 8.69
N GLY A 129 1.24 -5.69 9.02
CA GLY A 129 0.00 -4.95 8.84
C GLY A 129 -1.27 -5.67 9.28
N LEU A 130 -2.36 -4.91 9.29
CA LEU A 130 -3.69 -5.33 9.74
C LEU A 130 -4.77 -4.95 8.72
N GLY A 131 -5.58 -5.90 8.28
CA GLY A 131 -6.76 -5.68 7.45
C GLY A 131 -8.03 -5.65 8.30
N LEU A 132 -8.85 -4.62 8.18
CA LEU A 132 -10.12 -4.44 8.89
C LEU A 132 -11.28 -4.47 7.89
N SER A 133 -12.29 -5.30 8.14
CA SER A 133 -13.47 -5.40 7.26
C SER A 133 -14.49 -4.27 7.45
N ALA A 134 -14.37 -3.46 8.51
CA ALA A 134 -15.27 -2.36 8.80
C ALA A 134 -14.49 -1.03 8.75
N ASN A 135 -14.93 -0.12 7.88
CA ASN A 135 -14.36 1.21 7.73
C ASN A 135 -14.92 2.10 8.82
N ASP A 136 -14.24 2.11 9.97
CA ASP A 136 -14.68 2.91 11.11
C ASP A 136 -13.51 3.72 11.68
N ASP A 137 -13.62 5.04 11.55
CA ASP A 137 -12.71 6.03 12.14
C ASP A 137 -12.67 5.98 13.67
N ARG A 138 -13.56 5.18 14.28
CA ARG A 138 -13.73 5.01 15.72
C ARG A 138 -12.95 3.84 16.33
N ILE A 139 -12.12 3.11 15.58
CA ILE A 139 -11.26 2.06 16.14
C ILE A 139 -9.85 2.61 16.38
N LYS A 140 -9.43 2.61 17.66
CA LYS A 140 -8.03 2.80 18.05
C LYS A 140 -7.35 1.44 18.20
N ILE A 141 -6.11 1.34 17.74
CA ILE A 141 -5.34 0.10 17.82
C ILE A 141 -4.07 0.37 18.62
N SER A 142 -3.83 -0.50 19.59
CA SER A 142 -2.58 -0.56 20.34
C SER A 142 -1.97 -1.94 20.19
N VAL A 143 -0.65 -2.04 20.26
CA VAL A 143 0.08 -3.30 20.16
C VAL A 143 1.07 -3.46 21.32
N SER A 144 1.39 -4.71 21.64
CA SER A 144 2.33 -5.03 22.72
C SER A 144 3.08 -6.34 22.45
N VAL A 145 4.33 -6.41 22.91
CA VAL A 145 5.12 -7.66 22.96
C VAL A 145 4.79 -8.48 24.21
N ASN A 146 4.41 -7.81 25.31
CA ASN A 146 4.35 -8.40 26.66
C ASN A 146 2.99 -8.28 27.35
N GLY A 147 2.03 -7.58 26.74
CA GLY A 147 0.68 -7.34 27.28
C GLY A 147 0.63 -6.27 28.38
N LYS A 148 1.77 -5.68 28.76
CA LYS A 148 1.89 -4.68 29.82
C LYS A 148 2.14 -3.29 29.26
N GLU A 149 3.10 -3.19 28.33
CA GLU A 149 3.48 -1.95 27.67
C GLU A 149 2.82 -1.88 26.30
N TRP A 150 2.05 -0.82 26.07
CA TRP A 150 1.22 -0.70 24.88
C TRP A 150 1.61 0.51 24.07
N GLN A 151 1.90 0.28 22.79
CA GLN A 151 2.17 1.32 21.81
C GLN A 151 0.90 1.57 20.99
N ASN A 152 0.44 2.81 20.94
CA ASN A 152 -0.67 3.19 20.06
C ASN A 152 -0.18 3.31 18.63
N LEU A 153 -0.92 2.74 17.68
CA LEU A 153 -0.71 2.94 16.26
C LEU A 153 -1.42 4.21 15.82
N ASP A 154 -0.67 5.14 15.23
CA ASP A 154 -1.27 6.35 14.66
C ASP A 154 -1.90 6.02 13.30
N LEU A 155 -3.22 6.07 13.23
CA LEU A 155 -4.01 5.75 12.04
C LEU A 155 -4.26 7.02 11.21
N SER A 156 -3.19 7.73 10.84
CA SER A 156 -3.30 8.92 9.98
C SER A 156 -3.41 8.48 8.51
N GLY A 157 -4.62 8.53 7.91
CA GLY A 157 -4.82 8.22 6.49
C GLY A 157 -6.28 7.97 6.05
N HIS A 158 -6.54 8.07 4.74
CA HIS A 158 -7.88 8.01 4.12
C HIS A 158 -8.37 6.59 3.76
N ASN A 159 -7.67 5.52 4.14
CA ASN A 159 -8.13 4.13 3.93
C ASN A 159 -7.72 3.24 5.11
N ARG A 160 -8.53 3.22 6.17
CA ARG A 160 -8.23 2.49 7.43
C ARG A 160 -8.57 1.00 7.39
N ASN A 161 -9.09 0.50 6.27
CA ASN A 161 -9.33 -0.92 6.08
C ASN A 161 -8.04 -1.73 5.99
N GLU A 162 -6.90 -1.08 5.74
CA GLU A 162 -5.59 -1.72 5.70
C GLU A 162 -4.56 -0.83 6.35
N ILE A 163 -3.95 -1.33 7.42
CA ILE A 163 -3.03 -0.60 8.26
C ILE A 163 -1.65 -1.19 8.05
N SER A 164 -0.74 -0.37 7.53
CA SER A 164 0.67 -0.70 7.43
C SER A 164 1.37 -0.43 8.76
N LEU A 165 2.15 -1.39 9.24
CA LEU A 165 3.03 -1.21 10.38
C LEU A 165 4.44 -0.92 9.85
N THR A 166 4.75 0.36 9.67
CA THR A 166 6.05 0.81 9.19
C THR A 166 6.65 1.80 10.17
N THR A 167 7.93 1.62 10.51
CA THR A 167 8.70 2.58 11.31
C THR A 167 9.72 3.28 10.41
N PHE A 168 10.01 4.55 10.67
CA PHE A 168 11.07 5.28 9.97
C PHE A 168 12.31 5.35 10.85
N ILE A 169 13.40 4.70 10.44
CA ILE A 169 14.66 4.67 11.19
C ILE A 169 15.79 5.11 10.26
N ALA A 170 16.50 6.17 10.64
CA ALA A 170 17.68 6.67 9.93
C ALA A 170 17.49 6.90 8.42
N GLY A 171 16.31 7.39 8.00
CA GLY A 171 16.03 7.64 6.58
C GLY A 171 15.38 6.47 5.84
N ALA A 172 15.22 5.31 6.48
CA ALA A 172 14.67 4.10 5.87
C ALA A 172 13.31 3.72 6.46
N HIS A 173 12.40 3.26 5.61
CA HIS A 173 11.16 2.61 6.02
C HIS A 173 11.45 1.15 6.39
N VAL A 174 11.32 0.82 7.67
CA VAL A 174 11.40 -0.53 8.20
C VAL A 174 9.99 -1.06 8.36
N LEU A 175 9.68 -2.12 7.61
CA LEU A 175 8.38 -2.78 7.67
C LEU A 175 8.34 -3.76 8.84
N GLY A 176 7.20 -3.77 9.52
CA GLY A 176 6.88 -4.65 10.61
C GLY A 176 7.32 -4.14 11.98
N CYS A 177 6.63 -4.64 13.00
CA CYS A 177 7.04 -4.53 14.39
C CYS A 177 6.78 -5.84 15.13
N ASN A 178 7.60 -6.11 16.13
CA ASN A 178 7.45 -7.31 16.95
C ASN A 178 6.21 -7.14 17.83
N ILE A 179 5.22 -8.00 17.65
CA ILE A 179 3.92 -7.94 18.32
C ILE A 179 3.53 -9.33 18.78
N ARG A 180 2.97 -9.43 19.99
CA ARG A 180 2.25 -10.62 20.45
C ARG A 180 0.77 -10.33 20.71
N TYR A 181 0.47 -9.13 21.19
CA TYR A 181 -0.88 -8.72 21.56
C TYR A 181 -1.30 -7.52 20.73
N ILE A 182 -2.51 -7.58 20.19
CA ILE A 182 -3.18 -6.48 19.50
C ILE A 182 -4.42 -6.13 20.32
N ARG A 183 -4.59 -4.86 20.66
CA ARG A 183 -5.77 -4.36 21.37
C ARG A 183 -6.51 -3.38 20.49
N LEU A 184 -7.79 -3.66 20.29
CA LEU A 184 -8.73 -2.80 19.58
C LEU A 184 -9.58 -2.09 20.63
N HIS A 185 -9.80 -0.81 20.45
CA HIS A 185 -10.68 0.00 21.29
C HIS A 185 -11.64 0.80 20.40
N ILE A 186 -12.94 0.56 20.57
CA ILE A 186 -13.98 1.32 19.86
C ILE A 186 -14.40 2.56 20.66
N LEU A 187 -14.76 3.64 19.97
CA LEU A 187 -15.19 4.88 20.62
C LEU A 187 -16.70 4.95 20.90
N ASP A 188 -17.58 4.49 19.99
CA ASP A 188 -19.03 4.70 20.15
C ASP A 188 -19.97 3.53 19.80
N ARG A 189 -19.71 2.76 18.73
CA ARG A 189 -20.63 1.67 18.30
C ARG A 189 -19.92 0.34 18.19
N LEU A 190 -20.51 -0.67 18.83
CA LEU A 190 -20.12 -2.07 18.69
C LEU A 190 -20.62 -2.57 17.32
N ALA A 191 -19.71 -3.13 16.52
CA ALA A 191 -20.02 -3.78 15.26
C ALA A 191 -19.27 -5.10 15.17
N ASP A 192 -19.80 -6.02 14.37
CA ASP A 192 -19.05 -7.19 13.95
C ASP A 192 -17.85 -6.73 13.11
N LEU A 193 -16.68 -7.24 13.45
CA LEU A 193 -15.41 -6.86 12.83
C LEU A 193 -14.66 -8.13 12.46
N LYS A 194 -13.98 -8.11 11.32
CA LYS A 194 -12.97 -9.12 10.98
C LYS A 194 -11.62 -8.43 10.89
N VAL A 195 -10.64 -8.99 11.60
CA VAL A 195 -9.25 -8.53 11.57
C VAL A 195 -8.38 -9.59 10.91
N ASP A 196 -7.80 -9.26 9.76
CA ASP A 196 -6.77 -10.06 9.10
C ASP A 196 -5.40 -9.54 9.53
N ILE A 197 -4.48 -10.43 9.93
CA ILE A 197 -3.16 -10.07 10.47
C ILE A 197 -2.08 -10.64 9.55
N TYR A 198 -1.11 -9.81 9.17
CA TYR A 198 -0.04 -10.14 8.24
C TYR A 198 1.33 -10.07 8.91
N SER A 199 2.23 -11.01 8.62
CA SER A 199 3.58 -11.10 9.20
C SER A 199 4.59 -11.61 8.20
N LYS A 200 5.88 -11.36 8.47
CA LYS A 200 7.02 -11.87 7.70
C LYS A 200 7.93 -12.75 8.55
#